data_AF-A0A974SKW7-F1
#
_entry.id   AF-A0A974SKW7-F1
#
_cell.length_a   1.000
_cell.length_b   1.000
_cell.length_c   1.000
_cell.angle_alpha   90.00
_cell.angle_beta   90.00
_cell.angle_gamma   90.00
#
_symmetry.space_group_name_H-M   'P 1'
#
loop_
_entity.id
_entity.type
_entity.pdbx_description
1 polymer ?
#
loop_
_entity_poly.entity_id
_entity_poly.type
_entity_poly.pdbx_seq_one_letter_code
_entity_poly.pdbx_strand_id
1 'polypeptide(L)'
;MSLEPIAFCRDYRGLMDALKARRVALGFTQMEVDDRAGLQDGYTGKLEAWDRDSGRRLGPVSLELLLVALDVQIALVELRPPAPRAEPDPAQLRLPLVGGDMRRRTDQDFVRLPGRNRRREAQAQADQQKCAEVITEAAE
;
A
#
# COMPACT_ATOMS: atom_id res chain seq x y z
N MET A 1 -22.16 10.45 5.55
CA MET A 1 -22.31 9.11 6.13
C MET A 1 -21.16 8.91 7.11
N SER A 2 -21.43 8.58 8.37
CA SER A 2 -20.37 8.25 9.33
C SER A 2 -19.87 6.84 9.05
N LEU A 3 -18.60 6.69 8.70
CA LEU A 3 -17.95 5.40 8.50
C LEU A 3 -17.45 4.89 9.86
N GLU A 4 -18.18 3.94 10.44
CA GLU A 4 -17.78 3.29 11.69
C GLU A 4 -16.96 2.02 11.40
N PRO A 5 -15.80 1.83 12.04
CA PRO A 5 -14.96 0.65 11.82
C PRO A 5 -15.62 -0.61 12.40
N ILE A 6 -15.90 -1.59 11.53
CA ILE A 6 -16.51 -2.87 11.93
C ILE A 6 -15.47 -3.83 12.52
N ALA A 7 -14.24 -3.81 12.00
CA ALA A 7 -13.15 -4.67 12.44
C ALA A 7 -11.78 -4.04 12.18
N PHE A 8 -10.80 -4.37 13.02
CA PHE A 8 -9.39 -4.03 12.80
C PHE A 8 -8.58 -5.31 12.60
N CYS A 9 -7.84 -5.37 11.50
CA CYS A 9 -6.94 -6.49 11.19
C CYS A 9 -5.61 -5.95 10.65
N ARG A 10 -4.52 -6.67 10.93
CA ARG A 10 -3.17 -6.33 10.44
C ARG A 10 -2.65 -7.30 9.38
N ASP A 11 -3.22 -8.50 9.33
CA ASP A 11 -2.75 -9.59 8.50
C ASP A 11 -3.85 -10.09 7.57
N TYR A 12 -3.44 -10.76 6.49
CA TYR A 12 -4.35 -11.33 5.50
C TYR A 12 -5.40 -12.27 6.11
N ARG A 13 -5.01 -13.11 7.07
CA ARG A 13 -5.95 -13.99 7.78
C ARG A 13 -7.04 -13.20 8.50
N GLY A 14 -6.65 -12.16 9.22
CA GLY A 14 -7.60 -11.30 9.95
C GLY A 14 -8.55 -10.57 9.00
N LEU A 15 -8.07 -10.14 7.83
CA LEU A 15 -8.92 -9.56 6.79
C LEU A 15 -9.96 -10.58 6.29
N MET A 16 -9.53 -11.81 5.97
CA MET A 16 -10.44 -12.86 5.50
C MET A 16 -11.48 -13.25 6.56
N ASP A 17 -11.06 -13.36 7.83
CA ASP A 17 -11.96 -13.65 8.94
C ASP A 17 -12.98 -12.51 9.14
N ALA A 18 -12.55 -11.24 9.00
CA ALA A 18 -13.45 -10.08 9.08
C ALA A 18 -14.47 -10.04 7.93
N LEU A 19 -14.05 -10.31 6.69
CA LEU A 19 -14.95 -10.36 5.54
C LEU A 19 -15.97 -11.50 5.68
N LYS A 20 -15.53 -12.67 6.15
CA LYS A 20 -16.43 -13.81 6.43
C LYS A 20 -17.41 -13.49 7.55
N ALA A 21 -16.96 -12.87 8.64
CA ALA A 21 -17.82 -12.45 9.74
C ALA A 21 -18.86 -11.42 9.27
N ARG A 22 -18.47 -10.47 8.41
CA ARG A 22 -19.37 -9.50 7.78
C ARG A 22 -20.44 -10.19 6.95
N ARG A 23 -20.07 -11.14 6.08
CA ARG A 23 -21.02 -11.92 5.28
C ARG A 23 -22.05 -12.62 6.17
N VAL A 24 -21.58 -13.29 7.22
CA VAL A 24 -22.44 -14.01 8.17
C VAL A 24 -23.36 -13.03 8.92
N ALA A 25 -22.86 -11.86 9.34
CA ALA A 25 -23.65 -10.83 10.01
C ALA A 25 -24.76 -10.24 9.10
N LEU A 26 -24.51 -10.17 7.79
CA LEU A 26 -25.51 -9.77 6.79
C LEU A 26 -26.51 -10.88 6.45
N GLY A 27 -26.28 -12.11 6.92
CA GLY A 27 -27.13 -13.26 6.63
C GLY A 27 -26.98 -13.82 5.21
N PHE A 28 -25.92 -13.44 4.48
CA PHE A 28 -25.72 -13.91 3.11
C PHE A 28 -25.06 -15.28 3.08
N THR A 29 -25.57 -16.13 2.21
CA THR A 29 -24.90 -17.34 1.74
C THR A 29 -23.71 -16.97 0.84
N GLN A 30 -22.80 -17.93 0.62
CA GLN A 30 -21.66 -17.71 -0.29
C GLN A 30 -22.13 -17.46 -1.72
N MET A 31 -23.21 -18.13 -2.14
CA MET A 31 -23.76 -18.03 -3.49
C MET A 31 -24.43 -16.67 -3.73
N GLU A 32 -25.15 -16.13 -2.75
CA GLU A 32 -25.70 -14.77 -2.84
C GLU A 32 -24.61 -13.69 -2.95
N VAL A 33 -23.45 -13.91 -2.32
CA VAL A 33 -22.30 -13.01 -2.50
C VAL A 33 -21.74 -13.13 -3.90
N ASP A 34 -21.61 -14.34 -4.45
CA ASP A 34 -21.17 -14.55 -5.83
C ASP A 34 -22.12 -13.83 -6.82
N ASP A 35 -23.43 -13.99 -6.65
CA ASP A 35 -24.45 -13.35 -7.48
C ASP A 35 -24.37 -11.81 -7.42
N ARG A 36 -24.24 -11.25 -6.21
CA ARG A 36 -24.13 -9.79 -6.00
C ARG A 36 -22.84 -9.21 -6.56
N ALA A 37 -21.75 -9.95 -6.44
CA ALA A 37 -20.43 -9.57 -6.90
C ALA A 37 -20.24 -9.81 -8.42
N GLY A 38 -21.16 -10.53 -9.07
CA GLY A 38 -20.98 -10.99 -10.45
C GLY A 38 -19.83 -11.99 -10.60
N LEU A 39 -19.52 -12.73 -9.53
CA LEU A 39 -18.49 -13.77 -9.53
C LEU A 39 -19.05 -15.09 -10.06
N GLN A 40 -18.15 -15.97 -10.48
CA GLN A 40 -18.52 -17.35 -10.80
C GLN A 40 -19.03 -18.09 -9.56
N ASP A 41 -20.07 -18.91 -9.70
CA ASP A 41 -20.62 -19.71 -8.62
C ASP A 41 -19.55 -20.50 -7.84
N GLY A 42 -19.59 -20.37 -6.52
CA GLY A 42 -18.66 -21.04 -5.61
C GLY A 42 -17.27 -20.40 -5.55
N TYR A 43 -17.06 -19.24 -6.18
CA TYR A 43 -15.79 -18.52 -6.10
C TYR A 43 -15.57 -17.97 -4.69
N THR A 44 -16.59 -17.38 -4.06
CA THR A 44 -16.54 -16.94 -2.66
C THR A 44 -16.17 -18.08 -1.71
N GLY A 45 -16.69 -19.29 -1.95
CA GLY A 45 -16.31 -20.47 -1.17
C GLY A 45 -14.81 -20.81 -1.26
N LYS A 46 -14.19 -20.64 -2.44
CA LYS A 46 -12.74 -20.83 -2.61
C LYS A 46 -11.94 -19.74 -1.92
N LEU A 47 -12.43 -18.50 -1.91
CA LEU A 47 -11.79 -17.39 -1.22
C LEU A 47 -11.83 -17.60 0.29
N GLU A 48 -12.97 -18.03 0.86
CA GLU A 48 -13.07 -18.30 2.29
C GLU A 48 -12.25 -19.51 2.75
N ALA A 49 -11.97 -20.43 1.83
CA ALA A 49 -11.11 -21.60 2.07
C ALA A 49 -9.66 -21.36 1.64
N TRP A 50 -9.18 -20.11 1.62
CA TRP A 50 -7.84 -19.71 1.15
C TRP A 50 -6.67 -20.47 1.79
N ASP A 51 -6.88 -21.05 2.98
CA ASP A 51 -5.90 -21.81 3.76
C ASP A 51 -5.90 -23.32 3.44
N ARG A 52 -6.79 -23.79 2.56
CA ARG A 52 -6.92 -25.18 2.15
C ARG A 52 -6.33 -25.42 0.75
N ASP A 53 -6.09 -26.68 0.41
CA ASP A 53 -5.53 -27.09 -0.88
C ASP A 53 -6.37 -26.65 -2.10
N SER A 54 -7.68 -26.53 -1.94
CA SER A 54 -8.61 -26.05 -2.98
C SER A 54 -8.92 -24.55 -2.90
N GLY A 55 -8.26 -23.85 -1.96
CA GLY A 55 -8.45 -22.43 -1.69
C GLY A 55 -7.91 -21.51 -2.77
N ARG A 56 -8.39 -20.27 -2.76
CA ARG A 56 -7.84 -19.18 -3.58
C ARG A 56 -7.54 -17.97 -2.72
N ARG A 57 -6.41 -17.32 -3.01
CA ARG A 57 -6.07 -16.03 -2.41
C ARG A 57 -6.84 -14.91 -3.12
N LEU A 58 -7.12 -13.86 -2.37
CA LEU A 58 -7.75 -12.65 -2.86
C LEU A 58 -6.86 -12.01 -3.93
N GLY A 59 -7.43 -11.83 -5.12
CA GLY A 59 -6.82 -11.06 -6.19
C GLY A 59 -7.32 -9.61 -6.18
N PRO A 60 -6.70 -8.72 -6.95
CA PRO A 60 -7.11 -7.32 -7.02
C PRO A 60 -8.57 -7.14 -7.47
N VAL A 61 -8.99 -7.88 -8.50
CA VAL A 61 -10.37 -7.84 -9.00
C VAL A 61 -11.36 -8.43 -8.00
N SER A 62 -11.03 -9.58 -7.41
CA SER A 62 -11.94 -10.23 -6.46
C SER A 62 -12.04 -9.50 -5.13
N LEU A 63 -11.01 -8.76 -4.74
CA LEU A 63 -11.05 -7.86 -3.59
C LEU A 63 -12.11 -6.78 -3.79
N GLU A 64 -12.04 -6.03 -4.89
CA GLU A 64 -12.98 -4.94 -5.19
C GLU A 64 -14.43 -5.44 -5.22
N LEU A 65 -14.69 -6.53 -5.94
CA LEU A 65 -16.02 -7.10 -6.07
C LEU A 65 -16.60 -7.58 -4.73
N LEU A 66 -15.76 -8.15 -3.85
CA LEU A 66 -16.20 -8.55 -2.51
C LEU A 66 -16.50 -7.38 -1.60
N LEU A 67 -15.66 -6.33 -1.64
CA LEU A 67 -15.89 -5.11 -0.84
C LEU A 67 -17.24 -4.48 -1.20
N VAL A 68 -17.54 -4.37 -2.50
CA VAL A 68 -18.82 -3.88 -2.99
C VAL A 68 -19.98 -4.79 -2.56
N ALA A 69 -19.85 -6.11 -2.74
CA ALA A 69 -20.92 -7.05 -2.41
C ALA A 69 -21.24 -7.12 -0.91
N LEU A 70 -20.25 -6.89 -0.05
CA LEU A 70 -20.37 -6.91 1.41
C LEU A 70 -20.60 -5.51 2.02
N ASP A 71 -20.68 -4.49 1.18
CA ASP A 71 -20.88 -3.09 1.56
C ASP A 71 -19.87 -2.65 2.64
N VAL A 72 -18.58 -2.82 2.32
CA VAL A 72 -17.45 -2.47 3.18
C VAL A 72 -16.32 -1.84 2.36
N GLN A 73 -15.43 -1.10 3.03
CA GLN A 73 -14.26 -0.47 2.42
C GLN A 73 -13.00 -0.80 3.22
N ILE A 74 -11.84 -0.75 2.58
CA ILE A 74 -10.53 -0.83 3.25
C ILE A 74 -10.03 0.59 3.51
N ALA A 75 -9.66 0.85 4.76
CA ALA A 75 -8.99 2.09 5.15
C ALA A 75 -7.54 1.81 5.57
N LEU A 76 -6.62 2.67 5.15
CA LEU A 76 -5.25 2.66 5.64
C LEU A 76 -5.17 3.56 6.88
N VAL A 77 -4.81 2.97 8.02
CA VAL A 77 -4.75 3.68 9.30
C VAL A 77 -3.31 3.72 9.80
N GLU A 78 -2.81 4.91 10.10
CA GLU A 78 -1.49 5.11 10.69
C GLU A 78 -1.51 4.71 12.17
N LEU A 79 -0.69 3.73 12.57
CA LEU A 79 -0.60 3.27 13.96
C LEU A 79 0.34 4.12 14.83
N ARG A 80 1.35 4.75 14.22
CA ARG A 80 2.32 5.60 14.92
C ARG A 80 2.89 6.60 13.92
N PRO A 81 3.05 7.88 14.30
CA PRO A 81 3.74 8.85 13.46
C PRO A 81 5.15 8.35 13.10
N PRO A 82 5.65 8.62 11.87
CA PRO A 82 7.00 8.26 11.50
C PRO A 82 7.97 8.87 12.51
N ALA A 83 8.92 8.06 12.98
CA ALA A 83 10.02 8.60 13.76
C ALA A 83 10.75 9.65 12.91
N PRO A 84 11.14 10.80 13.48
CA PRO A 84 11.89 11.78 12.72
C PRO A 84 13.13 11.10 12.15
N ARG A 85 13.36 11.30 10.84
CA ARG A 85 14.58 10.83 10.19
C ARG A 85 15.73 11.46 10.95
N ALA A 86 16.63 10.64 11.51
CA ALA A 86 17.85 11.18 12.10
C ALA A 86 18.57 11.97 11.01
N GLU A 87 18.77 13.27 11.24
CA GLU A 87 19.62 14.06 10.35
C GLU A 87 21.01 13.41 10.37
N PRO A 88 21.55 13.02 9.20
CA PRO A 88 22.88 12.45 9.15
C PRO A 88 23.85 13.51 9.69
N ASP A 89 24.62 13.15 10.71
CA ASP A 89 25.65 14.04 11.25
C ASP A 89 26.61 14.43 10.11
N PRO A 90 26.73 15.72 9.76
CA PRO A 90 27.60 16.17 8.69
C PRO A 90 29.07 15.78 8.93
N ALA A 91 29.46 15.48 10.17
CA ALA A 91 30.79 14.97 10.51
C ALA A 91 31.01 13.51 10.05
N GLN A 92 29.96 12.68 9.98
CA GLN A 92 30.05 11.27 9.55
C GLN A 92 30.11 11.10 8.02
N LEU A 93 29.77 12.13 7.25
CA LEU A 93 29.91 12.14 5.78
C LEU A 93 31.35 12.33 5.29
N ARG A 94 32.33 12.39 6.21
CA ARG A 94 33.75 12.36 5.86
C ARG A 94 34.16 10.95 5.45
N LEU A 95 33.87 10.59 4.19
CA LEU A 95 34.56 9.50 3.53
C LEU A 95 36.06 9.81 3.55
N PRO A 96 36.92 8.94 4.11
CA PRO A 96 38.35 9.11 3.94
C PRO A 96 38.63 8.94 2.44
N LEU A 97 38.90 10.05 1.78
CA LEU A 97 39.44 10.06 0.43
C LEU A 97 40.84 9.45 0.50
N VAL A 98 40.91 8.13 0.46
CA VAL A 98 42.17 7.40 0.32
C VAL A 98 42.57 7.53 -1.15
N GLY A 99 43.39 8.54 -1.45
CA GLY A 99 44.08 8.62 -2.73
C GLY A 99 44.27 10.02 -3.28
N GLY A 100 45.35 10.70 -2.84
CA GLY A 100 46.03 11.73 -3.61
C GLY A 100 45.57 13.17 -3.37
N ASP A 101 46.54 14.09 -3.51
CA ASP A 101 46.35 15.54 -3.48
C ASP A 101 45.29 15.98 -4.50
N MET A 102 44.04 16.08 -4.06
CA MET A 102 43.03 16.80 -4.80
C MET A 102 43.31 18.29 -4.64
N ARG A 103 43.69 18.92 -5.76
CA ARG A 103 43.41 20.36 -5.97
C ARG A 103 41.99 20.59 -5.46
N ARG A 104 41.79 21.56 -4.56
CA ARG A 104 40.46 21.97 -4.08
C ARG A 104 39.64 22.39 -5.29
N ARG A 105 38.92 21.43 -5.89
CA ARG A 105 37.82 21.71 -6.80
C ARG A 105 36.73 22.31 -5.94
N THR A 106 36.54 23.61 -6.09
CA THR A 106 35.40 24.33 -5.54
C THR A 106 34.12 23.66 -6.01
N ASP A 107 33.03 23.73 -5.23
CA ASP A 107 31.72 23.13 -5.57
C ASP A 107 31.18 23.51 -6.97
N GLN A 108 31.74 24.57 -7.58
CA GLN A 108 31.45 25.01 -8.94
C GLN A 108 32.01 24.07 -10.04
N ASP A 109 33.01 23.25 -9.73
CA ASP A 109 33.68 22.37 -10.70
C ASP A 109 32.98 21.01 -10.86
N PHE A 110 32.04 20.68 -9.97
CA PHE A 110 31.11 19.58 -10.17
C PHE A 110 29.95 20.06 -11.04
N VAL A 111 30.19 20.12 -12.35
CA VAL A 111 29.09 20.12 -13.32
C VAL A 111 28.33 18.81 -13.10
N ARG A 112 27.18 18.87 -12.43
CA ARG A 112 26.23 17.74 -12.33
C ARG A 112 25.96 17.29 -13.77
N LEU A 113 26.56 16.17 -14.18
CA LEU A 113 26.42 15.62 -15.53
C LEU A 113 24.92 15.53 -15.87
N PRO A 114 24.43 16.31 -16.86
CA PRO A 114 23.03 16.33 -17.18
C PRO A 114 22.73 15.06 -17.99
N GLY A 115 21.91 14.15 -17.47
CA GLY A 115 21.39 13.09 -18.33
C GLY A 115 20.65 11.95 -17.64
N ARG A 116 21.14 11.47 -16.49
CA ARG A 116 20.53 10.30 -15.82
C ARG A 116 19.84 10.62 -14.49
N ASN A 117 20.36 11.59 -13.73
CA ASN A 117 19.79 11.93 -12.41
C ASN A 117 18.52 12.80 -12.51
N ARG A 118 18.43 13.72 -13.48
CA ARG A 118 17.21 14.53 -13.68
C ARG A 118 15.96 13.69 -13.96
N ARG A 119 16.07 12.59 -14.73
CA ARG A 119 14.93 11.70 -14.98
C ARG A 119 14.49 10.99 -13.71
N ARG A 120 15.42 10.55 -12.86
CA ARG A 120 15.09 9.90 -11.58
C ARG A 120 14.53 10.89 -10.56
N GLU A 121 15.07 12.11 -10.51
CA GLU A 121 14.56 13.18 -9.63
C GLU A 121 13.18 13.64 -10.09
N ALA A 122 12.96 13.84 -11.39
CA ALA A 122 11.64 14.17 -11.94
C ALA A 122 10.64 13.03 -11.77
N GLN A 123 11.07 11.77 -11.93
CA GLN A 123 10.23 10.60 -11.67
C GLN A 123 9.88 10.52 -10.18
N ALA A 124 10.84 10.72 -9.28
CA ALA A 124 10.59 10.72 -7.85
C ALA A 124 9.67 11.86 -7.42
N GLN A 125 9.80 13.05 -8.02
CA GLN A 125 8.89 14.17 -7.81
C GLN A 125 7.48 13.87 -8.34
N ALA A 126 7.37 13.24 -9.52
CA ALA A 126 6.09 12.83 -10.09
C ALA A 126 5.42 11.72 -9.26
N ASP A 127 6.20 10.75 -8.75
CA ASP A 127 5.70 9.70 -7.88
C ASP A 127 5.28 10.27 -6.50
N GLN A 128 6.02 11.27 -5.98
CA GLN A 128 5.64 12.00 -4.77
C GLN A 128 4.34 12.80 -4.96
N GLN A 129 4.18 13.46 -6.11
CA GLN A 129 2.95 14.19 -6.45
C GLN A 129 1.76 13.23 -6.55
N LYS A 130 1.89 12.10 -7.26
CA LYS A 130 0.85 11.08 -7.34
C LYS A 130 0.49 10.47 -5.99
N CYS A 131 1.48 10.17 -5.14
CA CYS A 131 1.19 9.66 -3.80
C CYS A 131 0.48 10.70 -2.93
N ALA A 132 0.81 11.99 -3.07
CA ALA A 132 0.15 13.06 -2.34
C ALA A 132 -1.31 13.26 -2.79
N GLU A 133 -1.59 13.13 -4.10
CA GLU A 133 -2.94 13.16 -4.65
C GLU A 133 -3.81 12.01 -4.10
N VAL A 134 -3.29 10.78 -4.07
CA VAL A 134 -4.03 9.62 -3.52
C VAL A 134 -4.39 9.78 -2.03
N ILE A 135 -3.52 10.42 -1.24
CA ILE A 135 -3.77 10.66 0.19
C ILE A 135 -4.80 11.77 0.41
N THR A 136 -4.85 12.77 -0.48
CA THR A 136 -5.79 13.88 -0.37
C THR A 136 -7.20 13.51 -0.83
N GLU A 137 -7.34 12.70 -1.89
CA GLU A 137 -8.65 12.17 -2.31
C GLU A 137 -9.28 11.22 -1.26
N ALA A 138 -8.48 10.61 -0.40
CA ALA A 138 -8.99 9.77 0.70
C ALA A 138 -9.44 10.57 1.95
N ALA A 139 -9.19 11.89 1.97
CA ALA A 139 -9.49 12.77 3.10
C ALA A 139 -10.68 13.73 2.85
N GLU A 140 -11.25 13.75 1.64
CA GLU A 140 -12.47 14.46 1.27
C GLU A 140 -13.72 13.55 1.36
#